data_AF-A0A078AD93-F1
#
_entry.id   AF-A0A078AD93-F1
#
_cell.length_a   1.000
_cell.length_b   1.000
_cell.length_c   1.000
_cell.angle_alpha   90.00
_cell.angle_beta   90.00
_cell.angle_gamma   90.00
#
_symmetry.space_group_name_H-M   'P 1'
#
loop_
_entity.id
_entity.type
_entity.pdbx_description
1 polymer ?
#
loop_
_entity_poly.entity_id
_entity_poly.type
_entity_poly.pdbx_seq_one_letter_code
_entity_poly.pdbx_strand_id
1 'polypeptide(L)'
;MNAFFLAQIVQGLKNYVRRDAVKISSVPHIETLTTKHFLQIAKLNQVMLTYLPDERDWDRIDRQWLCDIFYTLEQEQMQQMIDEALSERMTKQIKRENLQVTIRPEFAAAFEKCKGKACSMLKDSAKRRRSQLEREEIKDEEQLFKQDKYSYLQEVKRLKKESTDINNDTVLMRDPIEAGSISSMNQSQSYQMLDQSIRQAQLQPIMAVQSCQVQLLMRLGVRQNQWQLIIPACCYSKTNAHPLNNLLQKHSLLLIVRFEAIICRCTI
;
A
#
# COMPACT_ATOMS: atom_id res chain seq x y z
N MET A 1 8.43 -19.78 -12.91
CA MET A 1 9.69 -20.50 -12.60
C MET A 1 9.88 -21.58 -13.66
N ASN A 2 11.03 -21.64 -14.33
CA ASN A 2 11.26 -22.53 -15.48
C ASN A 2 11.30 -24.02 -15.04
N ALA A 3 10.66 -24.91 -15.81
CA ALA A 3 10.63 -26.35 -15.52
C ALA A 3 12.04 -26.97 -15.52
N PHE A 4 12.94 -26.47 -16.37
CA PHE A 4 14.34 -26.93 -16.41
C PHE A 4 15.09 -26.64 -15.11
N PHE A 5 14.85 -25.48 -14.48
CA PHE A 5 15.48 -25.14 -13.21
C PHE A 5 14.98 -26.05 -12.07
N LEU A 6 13.69 -26.38 -12.06
CA LEU A 6 13.13 -27.32 -11.09
C LEU A 6 13.73 -28.72 -11.25
N ALA A 7 13.95 -29.19 -12.49
CA ALA A 7 14.61 -30.47 -12.74
C ALA A 7 16.04 -30.50 -12.20
N GLN A 8 16.80 -29.40 -12.37
CA GLN A 8 18.17 -29.29 -11.83
C GLN A 8 18.19 -29.31 -10.29
N ILE A 9 17.19 -28.72 -9.64
CA ILE A 9 17.03 -28.78 -8.17
C ILE A 9 16.77 -30.22 -7.73
N VAL A 10 15.86 -30.94 -8.40
CA VAL A 10 15.55 -32.35 -8.07
C VAL A 10 16.77 -33.26 -8.27
N GLN A 11 17.61 -32.95 -9.27
CA GLN A 11 18.88 -33.65 -9.52
C GLN A 11 20.00 -33.28 -8.52
N GLY A 12 19.77 -32.31 -7.63
CA GLY A 12 20.78 -31.84 -6.66
C GLY A 12 21.90 -31.01 -7.29
N LEU A 13 21.73 -30.55 -8.54
CA LEU A 13 22.71 -29.69 -9.24
C LEU A 13 22.60 -28.22 -8.81
N LYS A 14 21.41 -27.82 -8.34
CA LYS A 14 21.11 -26.46 -7.89
C LYS A 14 20.52 -26.50 -6.49
N ASN A 15 20.90 -25.52 -5.69
CA ASN A 15 20.40 -25.36 -4.34
C ASN A 15 19.08 -24.58 -4.36
N TYR A 16 18.10 -25.08 -3.60
CA TYR A 16 16.83 -24.39 -3.44
C TYR A 16 16.85 -23.48 -2.22
N VAL A 17 16.64 -22.18 -2.45
CA VAL A 17 16.37 -21.24 -1.35
C VAL A 17 14.89 -21.33 -0.99
N ARG A 18 14.60 -21.73 0.25
CA ARG A 18 13.23 -21.78 0.74
C ARG A 18 12.67 -20.36 0.86
N ARG A 19 11.39 -20.17 0.50
CA ARG A 19 10.74 -18.84 0.53
C ARG A 19 10.77 -18.17 1.91
N ASP A 20 10.72 -18.94 2.98
CA ASP A 20 10.79 -18.45 4.36
C ASP A 20 12.17 -17.94 4.77
N ALA A 21 13.23 -18.37 4.07
CA ALA A 21 14.60 -17.89 4.30
C ALA A 21 14.95 -16.65 3.47
N VAL A 22 14.10 -16.28 2.50
CA VAL A 22 14.34 -15.12 1.62
C VAL A 22 14.00 -13.83 2.36
N LYS A 23 14.99 -12.96 2.51
CA LYS A 23 14.80 -11.59 2.99
C LYS A 23 14.19 -10.76 1.85
N ILE A 24 13.02 -10.18 2.12
CA ILE A 24 12.34 -9.31 1.16
C ILE A 24 13.06 -7.96 1.15
N SER A 25 13.60 -7.61 -0.01
CA SER A 25 14.29 -6.36 -0.23
C SER A 25 13.28 -5.30 -0.70
N SER A 26 13.13 -4.20 0.05
CA SER A 26 12.28 -3.08 -0.36
C SER A 26 13.02 -2.18 -1.36
N VAL A 27 13.57 -2.78 -2.42
CA VAL A 27 14.38 -2.05 -3.40
C VAL A 27 13.44 -1.31 -4.35
N PRO A 28 13.47 0.03 -4.39
CA PRO A 28 12.66 0.78 -5.34
C PRO A 28 13.05 0.38 -6.76
N HIS A 29 12.12 0.49 -7.71
CA HIS A 29 12.44 0.25 -9.11
C HIS A 29 13.49 1.27 -9.59
N ILE A 30 14.75 0.83 -9.70
CA ILE A 30 15.87 1.65 -10.16
C ILE A 30 16.17 1.27 -11.62
N GLU A 31 15.92 2.21 -12.54
CA GLU A 31 16.09 2.03 -13.99
C GLU A 31 17.54 1.72 -14.39
N THR A 32 18.51 2.27 -13.64
CA THR A 32 19.95 2.12 -13.93
C THR A 32 20.47 0.74 -13.56
N LEU A 33 19.81 0.06 -12.63
CA LEU A 33 20.16 -1.30 -12.25
C LEU A 33 19.53 -2.26 -13.28
N THR A 34 20.33 -3.13 -13.90
CA THR A 34 19.90 -4.01 -15.00
C THR A 34 20.35 -5.44 -14.69
N THR A 35 19.73 -6.43 -15.34
CA THR A 35 20.07 -7.86 -15.24
C THR A 35 21.58 -8.11 -15.43
N LYS A 36 22.25 -7.29 -16.25
CA LYS A 36 23.69 -7.38 -16.50
C LYS A 36 24.54 -7.08 -15.25
N HIS A 37 24.13 -6.13 -14.42
CA HIS A 37 24.85 -5.81 -13.19
C HIS A 37 24.76 -6.96 -12.17
N PHE A 38 23.57 -7.55 -12.03
CA PHE A 38 23.38 -8.74 -11.21
C PHE A 38 24.24 -9.91 -11.72
N LEU A 39 24.33 -10.10 -13.04
CA LEU A 39 25.13 -11.16 -13.63
C LEU A 39 26.63 -10.97 -13.35
N GLN A 40 27.12 -9.74 -13.36
CA GLN A 40 28.52 -9.44 -13.01
C GLN A 40 28.83 -9.86 -11.58
N ILE A 41 27.94 -9.55 -10.63
CA ILE A 41 28.12 -9.93 -9.22
C ILE A 41 28.01 -11.43 -9.01
N ALA A 42 27.04 -12.08 -9.65
CA ALA A 42 26.92 -13.53 -9.56
C ALA A 42 28.16 -14.25 -10.14
N LYS A 43 28.81 -13.68 -11.16
CA LYS A 43 30.07 -14.21 -11.70
C LYS A 43 31.27 -14.03 -10.74
N LEU A 44 31.22 -13.05 -9.85
CA LEU A 44 32.23 -12.87 -8.80
C LEU A 44 32.08 -13.91 -7.68
N ASN A 45 30.84 -14.35 -7.40
CA ASN A 45 30.56 -15.33 -6.35
C ASN A 45 29.98 -16.64 -6.91
N GLN A 46 30.85 -17.64 -7.10
CA GLN A 46 30.48 -18.95 -7.63
C GLN A 46 29.42 -19.66 -6.78
N VAL A 47 29.38 -19.41 -5.46
CA VAL A 47 28.38 -20.01 -4.55
C VAL A 47 26.98 -19.52 -4.92
N MET A 48 26.85 -18.25 -5.30
CA MET A 48 25.58 -17.65 -5.69
C MET A 48 25.01 -18.30 -6.96
N LEU A 49 25.86 -18.67 -7.92
CA LEU A 49 25.46 -19.37 -9.15
C LEU A 49 24.85 -20.75 -8.89
N THR A 50 25.05 -21.34 -7.70
CA THR A 50 24.40 -22.61 -7.33
C THR A 50 22.92 -22.44 -6.99
N TYR A 51 22.50 -21.24 -6.57
CA TYR A 51 21.12 -20.91 -6.21
C TYR A 51 20.33 -20.28 -7.37
N LEU A 52 21.03 -19.78 -8.39
CA LEU A 52 20.44 -19.08 -9.52
C LEU A 52 20.30 -19.99 -10.75
N PRO A 53 19.27 -19.77 -11.57
CA PRO A 53 19.14 -20.44 -12.87
C PRO A 53 20.19 -19.94 -13.86
N ASP A 54 20.29 -20.61 -15.01
CA ASP A 54 21.19 -20.24 -16.11
C ASP A 54 20.97 -18.79 -16.56
N GLU A 55 22.05 -18.10 -16.94
CA GLU A 55 22.03 -16.69 -17.36
C GLU A 55 21.05 -16.40 -18.52
N ARG A 56 20.79 -17.40 -19.37
CA ARG A 56 19.86 -17.32 -20.51
C ARG A 56 18.39 -17.15 -20.10
N ASP A 57 18.05 -17.57 -18.89
CA ASP A 57 16.68 -17.55 -18.38
C ASP A 57 16.36 -16.32 -17.52
N TRP A 58 17.35 -15.48 -17.21
CA TRP A 58 17.18 -14.36 -16.27
C TRP A 58 16.19 -13.31 -16.78
N ASP A 59 16.10 -13.11 -18.09
CA ASP A 59 15.15 -12.16 -18.69
C ASP A 59 13.69 -12.56 -18.48
N ARG A 60 13.42 -13.83 -18.16
CA ARG A 60 12.07 -14.37 -17.90
C ARG A 60 11.71 -14.41 -16.42
N ILE A 61 12.66 -14.06 -15.55
CA ILE A 61 12.49 -14.13 -14.11
C ILE A 61 12.12 -12.75 -13.59
N ASP A 62 11.25 -12.73 -12.59
CA ASP A 62 10.91 -11.49 -11.92
C ASP A 62 12.16 -10.87 -11.29
N ARG A 63 12.41 -9.62 -11.66
CA ARG A 63 13.57 -8.86 -11.19
C ARG A 63 13.50 -8.65 -9.67
N GLN A 64 12.31 -8.51 -9.10
CA GLN A 64 12.15 -8.39 -7.64
C GLN A 64 12.65 -9.65 -6.95
N TRP A 65 12.29 -10.83 -7.47
CA TRP A 65 12.75 -12.10 -6.91
C TRP A 65 14.27 -12.26 -7.01
N LEU A 66 14.88 -11.85 -8.13
CA LEU A 66 16.35 -11.83 -8.23
C LEU A 66 16.96 -10.91 -7.17
N CYS A 67 16.46 -9.69 -7.01
CA CYS A 67 16.93 -8.77 -5.97
C CYS A 67 16.84 -9.39 -4.57
N ASP A 68 15.72 -10.04 -4.23
CA ASP A 68 15.51 -10.65 -2.91
C ASP A 68 16.50 -11.79 -2.64
N ILE A 69 16.75 -12.64 -3.64
CA ILE A 69 17.76 -13.72 -3.52
C ILE A 69 19.16 -13.14 -3.33
N PHE A 70 19.55 -12.17 -4.16
CA PHE A 70 20.86 -11.53 -4.04
C PHE A 70 21.03 -10.83 -2.68
N TYR A 71 19.99 -10.12 -2.22
CA TYR A 71 20.02 -9.44 -0.93
C TYR A 71 20.09 -10.41 0.25
N THR A 72 19.49 -11.59 0.10
CA THR A 72 19.56 -12.66 1.11
C THR A 72 20.96 -13.26 1.19
N LEU A 73 21.62 -13.47 0.05
CA LEU A 73 22.93 -14.13 -0.03
C LEU A 73 24.10 -13.17 0.25
N GLU A 74 24.06 -11.95 -0.29
CA GLU A 74 25.16 -10.96 -0.24
C GLU A 74 24.62 -9.56 0.01
N GLN A 75 24.23 -9.30 1.26
CA GLN A 75 23.54 -8.06 1.65
C GLN A 75 24.42 -6.80 1.44
N GLU A 76 25.70 -6.85 1.78
CA GLU A 76 26.59 -5.68 1.73
C GLU A 76 26.87 -5.22 0.30
N GLN A 77 27.25 -6.15 -0.59
CA GLN A 77 27.53 -5.84 -2.00
C GLN A 77 26.28 -5.33 -2.72
N MET A 78 25.12 -5.91 -2.41
CA MET A 78 23.85 -5.44 -2.94
C MET A 78 23.50 -4.04 -2.46
N GLN A 79 23.71 -3.74 -1.18
CA GLN A 79 23.44 -2.42 -0.63
C GLN A 79 24.34 -1.36 -1.29
N GLN A 80 25.63 -1.66 -1.44
CA GLN A 80 26.57 -0.77 -2.13
C GLN A 80 26.11 -0.46 -3.55
N MET A 81 25.72 -1.47 -4.32
CA MET A 81 25.26 -1.28 -5.69
C MET A 81 23.95 -0.49 -5.78
N ILE A 82 23.03 -0.67 -4.82
CA ILE A 82 21.81 0.13 -4.73
C ILE A 82 22.16 1.60 -4.46
N ASP A 83 23.07 1.86 -3.52
CA ASP A 83 23.49 3.22 -3.16
C ASP A 83 24.18 3.92 -4.34
N GLU A 84 25.05 3.20 -5.07
CA GLU A 84 25.69 3.68 -6.30
C GLU A 84 24.64 4.01 -7.36
N ALA A 85 23.69 3.12 -7.61
CA ALA A 85 22.64 3.32 -8.61
C ALA A 85 21.71 4.50 -8.26
N LEU A 86 21.39 4.68 -6.97
CA LEU A 86 20.64 5.83 -6.47
C LEU A 86 21.41 7.14 -6.64
N SER A 87 22.72 7.15 -6.34
CA SER A 87 23.58 8.31 -6.52
C SER A 87 23.70 8.72 -7.99
N GLU A 88 23.78 7.75 -8.91
CA GLU A 88 23.83 7.99 -10.34
C GLU A 88 22.51 8.55 -10.85
N ARG A 89 21.37 7.98 -10.41
CA ARG A 89 20.04 8.49 -10.73
C ARG A 89 19.87 9.94 -10.26
N MET A 90 20.28 10.24 -9.02
CA MET A 90 20.24 11.59 -8.48
C MET A 90 21.08 12.55 -9.32
N THR A 91 22.30 12.14 -9.70
CA THR A 91 23.19 12.95 -10.54
C THR A 91 22.59 13.18 -11.93
N LYS A 92 21.99 12.17 -12.55
CA LYS A 92 21.28 12.30 -13.84
C LYS A 92 20.09 13.25 -13.74
N GLN A 93 19.33 13.18 -12.65
CA GLN A 93 18.20 14.07 -12.41
C GLN A 93 18.67 15.52 -12.26
N ILE A 94 19.70 15.76 -11.43
CA ILE A 94 20.29 17.09 -11.24
C ILE A 94 20.73 17.69 -12.59
N LYS A 95 21.39 16.88 -13.43
CA LYS A 95 21.81 17.31 -14.78
C LYS A 95 20.63 17.59 -15.70
N ARG A 96 19.62 16.71 -15.73
CA ARG A 96 18.43 16.85 -16.60
C ARG A 96 17.63 18.11 -16.27
N GLU A 97 17.44 18.38 -14.99
CA GLU A 97 16.66 19.52 -14.51
C GLU A 97 17.49 20.81 -14.40
N ASN A 98 18.78 20.78 -14.80
CA ASN A 98 19.73 21.89 -14.60
C ASN A 98 19.75 22.43 -13.17
N LEU A 99 19.53 21.55 -12.18
CA LEU A 99 19.54 21.89 -10.75
C LEU A 99 20.95 22.10 -10.19
N GLN A 100 21.97 22.02 -11.04
CA GLN A 100 23.34 22.31 -10.64
C GLN A 100 23.50 23.81 -10.44
N VAL A 101 23.14 24.27 -9.24
CA VAL A 101 23.40 25.65 -8.82
C VAL A 101 24.85 25.74 -8.36
N THR A 102 25.68 26.43 -9.15
CA THR A 102 27.03 26.81 -8.72
C THR A 102 26.89 27.80 -7.58
N ILE A 103 27.08 27.33 -6.34
CA ILE A 103 27.13 28.20 -5.18
C ILE A 103 28.36 29.09 -5.33
N ARG A 104 28.18 30.42 -5.32
CA ARG A 104 29.32 31.33 -5.37
C ARG A 104 30.21 31.12 -4.14
N PRO A 105 31.55 31.21 -4.28
CA PRO A 105 32.47 30.87 -3.19
C PRO A 105 32.24 31.70 -1.92
N GLU A 106 31.77 32.94 -2.05
CA GLU A 106 31.38 33.78 -0.90
C GLU A 106 30.24 33.18 -0.06
N PHE A 107 29.24 32.57 -0.70
CA PHE A 107 28.13 31.92 -0.02
C PHE A 107 28.53 30.57 0.56
N ALA A 108 29.39 29.82 -0.13
CA ALA A 108 29.94 28.57 0.40
C ALA A 108 30.77 28.84 1.68
N ALA A 109 31.64 29.85 1.66
CA ALA A 109 32.43 30.26 2.81
C ALA A 109 31.56 30.76 3.99
N ALA A 110 30.53 31.57 3.70
CA ALA A 110 29.57 32.00 4.70
C ALA A 110 28.80 30.81 5.29
N PHE A 111 28.40 29.85 4.46
CA PHE A 111 27.69 28.65 4.90
C PHE A 111 28.55 27.77 5.82
N GLU A 112 29.81 27.49 5.46
CA GLU A 112 30.76 26.75 6.32
C GLU A 112 30.94 27.45 7.67
N LYS A 113 31.04 28.79 7.67
CA LYS A 113 31.13 29.60 8.89
C LYS A 113 29.84 29.52 9.75
N CYS A 114 28.69 29.29 9.14
CA CYS A 114 27.38 29.23 9.79
C CYS A 114 26.90 27.81 10.18
N LYS A 115 27.60 26.75 9.78
CA LYS A 115 27.22 25.33 10.03
C LYS A 115 27.03 24.98 11.52
N GLY A 116 27.50 25.78 12.47
CA GLY A 116 27.46 25.46 13.90
C GLY A 116 26.24 25.96 14.70
N LYS A 117 25.51 27.01 14.28
CA LYS A 117 24.46 27.63 15.13
C LYS A 117 23.13 27.94 14.42
N ALA A 118 23.15 28.41 13.17
CA ALA A 118 21.93 28.84 12.48
C ALA A 118 21.17 27.70 11.80
N CYS A 119 21.87 26.66 11.33
CA CYS A 119 21.25 25.53 10.63
C CYS A 119 20.38 24.65 11.55
N SER A 120 20.70 24.63 12.86
CA SER A 120 19.89 23.98 13.89
C SER A 120 18.48 24.59 14.00
N MET A 121 18.39 25.93 13.98
CA MET A 121 17.12 26.64 14.19
C MET A 121 16.09 26.41 13.07
N LEU A 122 16.54 26.19 11.82
CA LEU A 122 15.63 25.92 10.70
C LEU A 122 15.00 24.53 10.80
N LYS A 123 15.72 23.53 11.31
CA LYS A 123 15.18 22.16 11.48
C LYS A 123 14.21 22.08 12.65
N ASP A 124 14.51 22.72 13.76
CA ASP A 124 13.67 22.66 14.96
C ASP A 124 12.34 23.37 14.78
N SER A 125 12.34 24.52 14.06
CA SER A 125 11.11 25.27 13.77
C SER A 125 10.14 24.48 12.88
N ALA A 126 10.68 23.80 11.86
CA ALA A 126 9.87 22.98 10.95
C ALA A 126 9.35 21.71 11.63
N LYS A 127 10.18 21.05 12.46
CA LYS A 127 9.78 19.87 13.25
C LYS A 127 8.69 20.22 14.27
N ARG A 128 8.81 21.37 14.93
CA ARG A 128 7.82 21.83 15.92
C ARG A 128 6.45 22.12 15.27
N ARG A 129 6.43 22.73 14.08
CA ARG A 129 5.19 22.99 13.34
C ARG A 129 4.50 21.71 12.85
N ARG A 130 5.26 20.73 12.32
CA ARG A 130 4.67 19.43 11.91
C ARG A 130 4.09 18.68 13.11
N SER A 131 4.82 18.66 14.23
CA SER A 131 4.34 18.00 15.46
C SER A 131 3.08 18.65 16.04
N GLN A 132 2.88 19.96 15.84
CA GLN A 132 1.67 20.63 16.30
C GLN A 132 0.46 20.29 15.42
N LEU A 133 0.62 20.28 14.10
CA LEU A 133 -0.43 19.87 13.16
C LEU A 133 -0.85 18.41 13.40
N GLU A 134 0.12 17.49 13.53
CA GLU A 134 -0.17 16.09 13.84
C GLU A 134 -0.94 15.94 15.17
N ARG A 135 -0.62 16.77 16.18
CA ARG A 135 -1.36 16.75 17.46
C ARG A 135 -2.76 17.32 17.36
N GLU A 136 -2.99 18.29 16.48
CA GLU A 136 -4.31 18.86 16.23
C GLU A 136 -5.18 17.85 15.45
N GLU A 137 -4.63 17.20 14.42
CA GLU A 137 -5.29 16.12 13.68
C GLU A 137 -5.69 14.95 14.59
N ILE A 138 -4.77 14.48 15.46
CA ILE A 138 -5.08 13.40 16.42
C ILE A 138 -6.20 13.80 17.39
N LYS A 139 -6.24 15.07 17.84
CA LYS A 139 -7.31 15.54 18.74
C LYS A 139 -8.68 15.51 18.06
N ASP A 140 -8.73 15.91 16.79
CA ASP A 140 -9.96 15.91 16.02
C ASP A 140 -10.45 14.47 15.75
N GLU A 141 -9.54 13.56 15.41
CA GLU A 141 -9.85 12.13 15.26
C GLU A 141 -10.32 11.49 16.58
N GLU A 142 -9.69 11.80 17.71
CA GLU A 142 -10.12 11.32 19.02
C GLU A 142 -11.50 11.83 19.42
N GLN A 143 -11.84 13.09 19.09
CA GLN A 143 -13.17 13.63 19.33
C GLN A 143 -14.23 12.92 18.49
N LEU A 144 -13.94 12.69 17.21
CA LEU A 144 -14.83 11.94 16.32
C LEU A 144 -15.07 10.52 16.86
N PHE A 145 -14.02 9.84 17.28
CA PHE A 145 -14.12 8.50 17.86
C PHE A 145 -14.95 8.46 19.15
N LYS A 146 -14.86 9.50 19.99
CA LYS A 146 -15.71 9.62 21.20
C LYS A 146 -17.17 9.82 20.85
N GLN A 147 -17.49 10.59 19.80
CA GLN A 147 -18.86 10.78 19.33
C GLN A 147 -19.43 9.48 18.77
N ASP A 148 -18.68 8.77 17.93
CA ASP A 148 -19.10 7.48 17.36
C ASP A 148 -19.35 6.42 18.44
N LYS A 149 -18.45 6.35 19.43
CA LYS A 149 -18.62 5.46 20.60
C LYS A 149 -19.90 5.78 21.37
N TYR A 150 -20.23 7.05 21.56
CA TYR A 150 -21.44 7.46 22.27
C TYR A 150 -22.70 7.08 21.50
N SER A 151 -22.74 7.36 20.19
CA SER A 151 -23.83 6.97 19.29
C SER A 151 -24.04 5.45 19.28
N TYR A 152 -22.95 4.67 19.19
CA TYR A 152 -23.02 3.20 19.25
C TYR A 152 -23.61 2.72 20.57
N LEU A 153 -23.19 3.29 21.71
CA LEU A 153 -23.70 2.90 23.02
C LEU A 153 -25.18 3.26 23.21
N GLN A 154 -25.65 4.37 22.61
CA GLN A 154 -27.07 4.71 22.62
C GLN A 154 -27.89 3.70 21.80
N GLU A 155 -27.38 3.32 20.63
CA GLU A 155 -28.06 2.35 19.75
C GLU A 155 -28.14 0.96 20.39
N VAL A 156 -27.06 0.50 21.03
CA VAL A 156 -27.07 -0.76 21.78
C VAL A 156 -28.10 -0.73 22.93
N LYS A 157 -28.24 0.41 23.63
CA LYS A 157 -29.27 0.57 24.66
C LYS A 157 -30.68 0.52 24.08
N ARG A 158 -30.91 1.15 22.91
CA ARG A 158 -32.19 1.11 22.19
C ARG A 158 -32.55 -0.33 21.80
N LEU A 159 -31.65 -1.05 21.13
CA LEU A 159 -31.86 -2.43 20.71
C LEU A 159 -32.12 -3.37 21.90
N LYS A 160 -31.43 -3.17 23.02
CA LYS A 160 -31.68 -3.96 24.23
C LYS A 160 -33.08 -3.74 24.79
N LYS A 161 -33.58 -2.50 24.76
CA LYS A 161 -34.94 -2.16 25.18
C LYS A 161 -36.00 -2.78 24.24
N GLU A 162 -35.80 -2.68 22.93
CA GLU A 162 -36.68 -3.31 21.94
C GLU A 162 -36.73 -4.83 22.10
N SER A 163 -35.58 -5.47 22.35
CA SER A 163 -35.53 -6.90 22.63
C SER A 163 -36.28 -7.29 23.90
N THR A 164 -36.24 -6.47 24.96
CA THR A 164 -37.02 -6.75 26.18
C THR A 164 -38.51 -6.56 25.97
N ASP A 165 -38.91 -5.56 25.19
CA ASP A 165 -40.31 -5.28 24.88
C ASP A 165 -40.91 -6.44 24.05
N ILE A 166 -40.20 -6.92 23.01
CA ILE A 166 -40.61 -8.09 22.22
C ILE A 166 -40.72 -9.36 23.08
N ASN A 167 -39.79 -9.58 24.01
CA ASN A 167 -39.82 -10.75 24.88
C ASN A 167 -41.03 -10.71 25.84
N ASN A 168 -41.40 -9.53 26.34
CA ASN A 168 -42.58 -9.36 27.17
C ASN A 168 -43.88 -9.60 26.38
N ASP A 169 -43.98 -9.09 25.15
CA ASP A 169 -45.15 -9.32 24.28
C ASP A 169 -45.32 -10.81 23.92
N THR A 170 -44.20 -11.52 23.71
CA THR A 170 -44.21 -12.97 23.43
C THR A 170 -44.75 -13.79 24.61
N VAL A 171 -44.53 -13.33 25.85
CA VAL A 171 -45.06 -14.00 27.05
C VAL A 171 -46.56 -13.81 27.19
N LEU A 172 -47.10 -12.65 26.77
CA LEU A 172 -48.53 -12.34 26.87
C LEU A 172 -49.39 -13.06 25.81
N MET A 173 -48.78 -13.49 24.70
CA MET A 173 -49.46 -14.24 23.63
C MET A 173 -49.40 -15.77 23.79
N ARG A 174 -48.82 -16.29 24.89
CA ARG A 174 -48.98 -17.70 25.24
C ARG A 174 -50.32 -17.90 25.94
N ASP A 175 -51.35 -18.21 25.15
CA ASP A 175 -52.57 -18.79 25.67
C ASP A 175 -52.24 -20.03 26.51
N PRO A 176 -52.92 -20.25 27.67
CA PRO A 176 -52.78 -21.46 28.46
C PRO A 176 -53.45 -22.64 27.73
N ILE A 177 -52.83 -23.11 26.65
CA ILE A 177 -53.23 -24.34 25.98
C ILE A 177 -52.54 -25.48 26.72
N GLU A 178 -53.37 -26.20 27.46
CA GLU A 178 -53.23 -27.54 28.04
C GLU A 178 -51.83 -28.14 28.12
N ALA A 179 -51.41 -28.40 29.36
CA ALA A 179 -50.29 -29.24 29.74
C ALA A 179 -50.48 -30.69 29.22
N GLY A 180 -50.27 -30.88 27.92
CA GLY A 180 -50.15 -32.16 27.25
C GLY A 180 -48.70 -32.38 26.85
N SER A 181 -48.11 -33.41 27.42
CA SER A 181 -46.74 -33.92 27.23
C SER A 181 -46.24 -33.83 25.77
N ILE A 182 -45.44 -32.80 25.45
CA ILE A 182 -44.70 -32.74 24.18
C ILE A 182 -43.20 -32.70 24.47
N SER A 183 -42.59 -33.80 24.04
CA SER A 183 -41.19 -34.19 23.98
C SER A 183 -40.12 -33.10 24.09
N SER A 184 -39.20 -33.34 25.01
CA SER A 184 -37.94 -32.65 25.28
C SER A 184 -36.88 -32.70 24.16
N MET A 185 -37.26 -32.89 22.89
CA MET A 185 -36.31 -33.23 21.82
C MET A 185 -36.05 -32.13 20.78
N ASN A 186 -36.80 -31.00 20.81
CA ASN A 186 -36.64 -29.93 19.81
C ASN A 186 -36.01 -28.61 20.33
N GLN A 187 -35.85 -28.41 21.65
CA GLN A 187 -35.23 -27.18 22.15
C GLN A 187 -33.72 -27.13 21.83
N SER A 188 -33.01 -28.26 21.90
CA SER A 188 -31.55 -28.28 21.68
C SER A 188 -31.14 -27.92 20.24
N GLN A 189 -31.96 -28.23 19.24
CA GLN A 189 -31.69 -27.87 17.84
C GLN A 189 -31.93 -26.38 17.55
N SER A 190 -32.95 -25.78 18.19
CA SER A 190 -33.21 -24.35 18.04
C SER A 190 -32.10 -23.48 18.64
N TYR A 191 -31.53 -23.88 19.78
CA TYR A 191 -30.39 -23.17 20.37
C TYR A 191 -29.11 -23.33 19.54
N GLN A 192 -28.89 -24.47 18.89
CA GLN A 192 -27.72 -24.68 18.00
C GLN A 192 -27.80 -23.81 16.73
N MET A 193 -28.98 -23.66 16.13
CA MET A 193 -29.17 -22.77 14.97
C MET A 193 -28.97 -21.29 15.35
N LEU A 194 -29.48 -20.87 16.51
CA LEU A 194 -29.29 -19.49 16.98
C LEU A 194 -27.82 -19.17 17.27
N ASP A 195 -27.08 -20.10 17.88
CA ASP A 195 -25.65 -19.94 18.17
C ASP A 195 -24.80 -19.92 16.88
N GLN A 196 -25.21 -20.66 15.85
CA GLN A 196 -24.59 -20.59 14.52
C GLN A 196 -24.83 -19.25 13.81
N SER A 197 -26.05 -18.70 13.88
CA SER A 197 -26.35 -17.37 13.33
C SER A 197 -25.64 -16.24 14.08
N ILE A 198 -25.51 -16.33 15.41
CA ILE A 198 -24.74 -15.35 16.20
C ILE A 198 -23.26 -15.40 15.83
N ARG A 199 -22.67 -16.59 15.64
CA ARG A 199 -21.28 -16.74 15.17
C ARG A 199 -21.08 -16.20 13.75
N GLN A 200 -22.04 -16.39 12.84
CA GLN A 200 -21.98 -15.80 11.50
C GLN A 200 -22.12 -14.27 11.51
N ALA A 201 -22.95 -13.72 12.39
CA ALA A 201 -23.11 -12.27 12.55
C ALA A 201 -21.85 -11.60 13.16
N GLN A 202 -21.11 -12.28 14.04
CA GLN A 202 -19.85 -11.79 14.59
C GLN A 202 -18.67 -11.82 13.61
N LEU A 203 -18.76 -12.56 12.51
CA LEU A 203 -17.74 -12.59 11.44
C LEU A 203 -17.92 -11.48 10.39
N GLN A 204 -19.11 -10.89 10.27
CA GLN A 204 -19.39 -9.78 9.35
C GLN A 204 -18.64 -8.46 9.69
N PRO A 205 -18.49 -8.02 10.96
CA PRO A 205 -17.73 -6.80 11.24
C PRO A 205 -16.22 -6.95 10.97
N ILE A 206 -15.67 -8.18 10.98
CA ILE A 206 -14.24 -8.41 10.65
C ILE A 206 -13.98 -8.12 9.16
N MET A 207 -14.94 -8.38 8.28
CA MET A 207 -14.85 -8.04 6.86
C MET A 207 -15.07 -6.53 6.60
N ALA A 208 -15.92 -5.88 7.40
CA ALA A 208 -16.14 -4.43 7.31
C ALA A 208 -14.90 -3.62 7.77
N VAL A 209 -14.15 -4.11 8.76
CA VAL A 209 -12.88 -3.49 9.20
C VAL A 209 -11.80 -3.58 8.11
N GLN A 210 -11.76 -4.67 7.32
CA GLN A 210 -10.87 -4.75 6.15
C GLN A 210 -11.30 -3.82 5.01
N SER A 211 -12.61 -3.62 4.79
CA SER A 211 -13.14 -2.64 3.83
C SER A 211 -12.82 -1.19 4.24
N CYS A 212 -12.93 -0.86 5.53
CA CYS A 212 -12.59 0.47 6.04
C CYS A 212 -11.08 0.76 6.01
N GLN A 213 -10.21 -0.24 6.21
CA GLN A 213 -8.76 -0.06 6.05
C GLN A 213 -8.36 0.30 4.62
N VAL A 214 -9.06 -0.24 3.61
CA VAL A 214 -8.84 0.10 2.20
C VAL A 214 -9.36 1.51 1.86
N GLN A 215 -10.46 1.96 2.49
CA GLN A 215 -10.96 3.32 2.31
C GLN A 215 -10.18 4.38 3.09
N LEU A 216 -9.62 4.06 4.25
CA LEU A 216 -8.76 4.96 5.02
C LEU A 216 -7.43 5.22 4.28
N LEU A 217 -6.90 4.21 3.59
CA LEU A 217 -5.74 4.36 2.69
C LEU A 217 -6.04 5.21 1.44
N MET A 218 -7.32 5.37 1.04
CA MET A 218 -7.71 6.28 -0.04
C MET A 218 -8.07 7.69 0.44
N ARG A 219 -8.37 7.90 1.73
CA ARG A 219 -8.69 9.23 2.32
C ARG A 219 -7.50 9.90 3.00
N LEU A 220 -6.50 9.16 3.45
CA LEU A 220 -5.20 9.73 3.83
C LEU A 220 -4.50 10.20 2.55
N GLY A 221 -4.72 11.46 2.22
CA GLY A 221 -4.18 12.14 1.05
C GLY A 221 -2.66 12.03 0.98
N VAL A 222 -2.17 11.01 0.27
CA VAL A 222 -0.87 11.06 -0.39
C VAL A 222 -0.98 12.15 -1.44
N ARG A 223 -0.57 13.36 -1.05
CA ARG A 223 -0.43 14.49 -1.95
C ARG A 223 0.42 14.07 -3.13
N GLN A 224 -0.16 14.28 -4.31
CA GLN A 224 0.41 14.17 -5.63
C GLN A 224 1.90 14.56 -5.67
N ASN A 225 2.73 13.61 -6.05
CA ASN A 225 3.76 13.89 -7.04
C ASN A 225 3.61 12.84 -8.14
N GLN A 226 3.17 13.33 -9.30
CA GLN A 226 3.14 12.73 -10.63
C GLN A 226 3.33 11.21 -10.73
N TRP A 227 2.22 10.48 -10.84
CA TRP A 227 2.20 9.23 -11.57
C TRP A 227 1.48 9.49 -12.90
N GLN A 228 2.27 9.64 -13.96
CA GLN A 228 1.76 9.48 -15.32
C GLN A 228 1.34 8.01 -15.45
N LEU A 229 0.03 7.75 -15.42
CA LEU A 229 -0.52 6.48 -15.87
C LEU A 229 -0.31 6.39 -17.39
N ILE A 230 0.77 5.75 -17.81
CA ILE A 230 0.91 5.22 -19.16
C ILE A 230 0.01 3.98 -19.21
N ILE A 231 -1.21 4.14 -19.71
CA ILE A 231 -2.05 3.02 -20.15
C ILE A 231 -1.43 2.50 -21.45
N PRO A 232 -0.96 1.24 -21.53
CA PRO A 232 -0.52 0.69 -22.79
C PRO A 232 -1.75 0.45 -23.67
N ALA A 233 -1.91 1.29 -24.68
CA ALA A 233 -2.75 0.99 -25.82
C ALA A 233 -2.07 -0.12 -26.63
N CYS A 234 -2.57 -1.35 -26.55
CA CYS A 234 -2.32 -2.36 -27.56
C CYS A 234 -3.44 -3.40 -27.59
N CYS A 235 -3.84 -3.73 -28.83
CA CYS A 235 -4.70 -4.84 -29.25
C CYS A 235 -6.23 -4.61 -29.22
N TYR A 236 -6.71 -3.78 -30.15
CA TYR A 236 -7.99 -4.05 -30.83
C TYR A 236 -7.70 -4.41 -32.30
N SER A 237 -7.67 -5.72 -32.56
CA SER A 237 -7.69 -6.25 -33.92
C SER A 237 -9.11 -6.15 -34.49
N LYS A 238 -9.19 -5.68 -35.73
CA LYS A 238 -10.36 -5.63 -36.59
C LYS A 238 -11.18 -6.93 -36.53
N THR A 239 -12.51 -6.82 -36.36
CA THR A 239 -13.52 -7.40 -37.26
C THR A 239 -14.95 -6.99 -36.84
N ASN A 240 -15.73 -6.63 -37.86
CA ASN A 240 -17.19 -6.69 -38.00
C ASN A 240 -18.12 -5.78 -37.17
N ALA A 241 -18.54 -4.70 -37.84
CA ALA A 241 -19.92 -4.24 -38.03
C ALA A 241 -20.98 -4.50 -36.93
N HIS A 242 -21.43 -3.44 -36.25
CA HIS A 242 -22.80 -2.90 -36.33
C HIS A 242 -22.92 -1.59 -35.50
N PRO A 243 -23.83 -0.66 -35.87
CA PRO A 243 -23.90 0.67 -35.27
C PRO A 243 -25.02 0.75 -34.23
N LEU A 244 -24.73 1.23 -33.02
CA LEU A 244 -25.70 1.84 -32.08
C LEU A 244 -24.96 2.34 -30.84
N ASN A 245 -24.73 3.67 -30.77
CA ASN A 245 -24.79 4.52 -29.57
C ASN A 245 -23.92 5.78 -29.73
N ASN A 246 -24.44 6.72 -30.50
CA ASN A 246 -24.16 8.13 -30.32
C ASN A 246 -25.00 8.62 -29.13
N LEU A 247 -24.41 8.78 -27.93
CA LEU A 247 -24.95 9.75 -26.94
C LEU A 247 -24.05 10.10 -25.73
N LEU A 248 -22.76 9.75 -25.69
CA LEU A 248 -21.90 10.00 -24.51
C LEU A 248 -20.54 10.62 -24.85
N GLN A 249 -20.51 11.54 -25.80
CA GLN A 249 -19.27 12.21 -26.23
C GLN A 249 -19.31 13.75 -26.19
N LYS A 250 -20.24 14.35 -25.44
CA LYS A 250 -20.41 15.82 -25.39
C LYS A 250 -20.13 16.51 -24.05
N HIS A 251 -19.64 15.84 -23.01
CA HIS A 251 -19.39 16.48 -21.70
C HIS A 251 -17.94 16.45 -21.18
N SER A 252 -16.95 16.15 -22.01
CA SER A 252 -15.55 16.00 -21.56
C SER A 252 -14.58 17.10 -22.04
N LEU A 253 -15.08 18.19 -22.64
CA LEU A 253 -14.23 19.24 -23.26
C LEU A 253 -14.47 20.65 -22.71
N LEU A 254 -14.83 20.80 -21.43
CA LEU A 254 -15.07 22.12 -20.83
C LEU A 254 -14.36 22.38 -19.50
N LEU A 255 -13.18 21.78 -19.27
CA LEU A 255 -12.41 21.97 -18.03
C LEU A 255 -10.89 22.04 -18.24
N ILE A 256 -10.45 22.59 -19.38
CA ILE A 256 -9.04 22.93 -19.64
C ILE A 256 -8.96 24.33 -20.24
N VAL A 257 -9.46 25.35 -19.54
CA VAL A 257 -9.05 26.75 -19.71
C VAL A 257 -9.29 27.48 -18.38
N ARG A 258 -8.29 27.48 -17.48
CA ARG A 258 -8.03 28.52 -16.46
C ARG A 258 -6.96 28.04 -15.49
N PHE A 259 -5.69 28.14 -15.87
CA PHE A 259 -4.57 28.21 -14.93
C PHE A 259 -3.36 28.88 -15.59
N GLU A 260 -3.56 30.09 -16.11
CA GLU A 260 -2.48 31.05 -16.32
C GLU A 260 -2.95 32.40 -15.80
N ALA A 261 -2.48 32.79 -14.60
CA ALA A 261 -2.39 34.18 -14.14
C ALA A 261 -1.95 34.29 -12.67
N ILE A 262 -0.80 33.73 -12.26
CA ILE A 262 -0.09 34.20 -11.05
C ILE A 262 1.43 34.04 -11.23
N ILE A 263 2.01 34.79 -12.18
CA ILE A 263 3.42 35.19 -12.11
C ILE A 263 3.51 36.60 -12.66
N CYS A 264 3.37 37.60 -11.77
CA CYS A 264 3.88 38.95 -11.97
C CYS A 264 3.65 39.78 -10.71
N ARG A 265 4.68 39.94 -9.87
CA ARG A 265 5.03 41.13 -9.07
C ARG A 265 6.04 40.75 -8.00
N CYS A 266 7.31 40.97 -8.31
CA CYS A 266 8.33 41.41 -7.35
C CYS A 266 9.47 42.03 -8.16
N THR A 267 9.30 43.32 -8.47
CA THR A 267 10.37 44.21 -8.89
C THR A 267 10.17 45.50 -8.11
N ILE A 268 11.29 46.07 -7.62
CA ILE A 268 11.47 47.12 -6.62
C ILE A 268 11.71 46.56 -5.22
#